data_AF-A0A519ZE82-F1
#
_entry.id   AF-A0A519ZE82-F1
#
_cell.length_a   1.000
_cell.length_b   1.000
_cell.length_c   1.000
_cell.angle_alpha   90.00
_cell.angle_beta   90.00
_cell.angle_gamma   90.00
#
_symmetry.space_group_name_H-M   'P 1'
#
loop_
_entity.id
_entity.type
_entity.pdbx_description
1 polymer ?
#
loop_
_entity_poly.entity_id
_entity_poly.type
_entity_poly.pdbx_seq_one_letter_code
_entity_poly.pdbx_strand_id
1 'polypeptide(L)'
;MSFTTRCPACGTMFRVVADQLKISEGWVRCGHCADVFDATLYLQPWTAPGASAAADGQQPQVEPEPEYRPDDEPETAIMEDSEMSGEWGELEGSRRVQEEPEAWPSAPA
;
A
#
# COMPACT_ATOMS: atom_id res chain seq x y z
N MET A 1 -8.85 -7.98 14.79
CA MET A 1 -7.83 -8.62 15.65
C MET A 1 -6.54 -8.78 14.85
N SER A 2 -5.40 -8.30 15.36
CA SER A 2 -4.11 -8.43 14.67
C SER A 2 -3.30 -9.59 15.23
N PHE A 3 -2.57 -10.28 14.36
CA PHE A 3 -1.59 -11.31 14.70
C PHE A 3 -0.20 -10.82 14.36
N THR A 4 0.82 -11.48 14.90
CA THR A 4 2.21 -11.27 14.51
C THR A 4 2.79 -12.59 14.03
N THR A 5 3.55 -12.53 12.96
CA THR A 5 4.22 -13.69 12.38
C THR A 5 5.70 -13.39 12.18
N ARG A 6 6.52 -14.44 12.10
CA ARG A 6 7.96 -14.36 11.88
C ARG A 6 8.31 -15.01 10.56
N CYS A 7 9.04 -14.30 9.70
CA CYS A 7 9.53 -14.88 8.46
C CYS A 7 10.59 -15.97 8.73
N PRO A 8 10.47 -17.18 8.16
CA PRO A 8 11.44 -18.26 8.35
C PRO A 8 12.78 -17.99 7.65
N ALA A 9 12.79 -17.21 6.56
CA ALA A 9 14.00 -16.92 5.79
C ALA A 9 14.91 -15.87 6.44
N CYS A 10 14.35 -14.75 6.92
CA CYS A 10 15.13 -13.64 7.48
C CYS A 10 14.88 -13.37 8.97
N GLY A 11 13.89 -14.03 9.58
CA GLY A 11 13.55 -13.85 10.99
C GLY A 11 12.80 -12.56 11.32
N THR A 12 12.47 -11.71 10.34
CA THR A 12 11.72 -10.47 10.56
C THR A 12 10.33 -10.77 11.09
N MET A 13 9.96 -10.13 12.21
CA MET A 13 8.61 -10.18 12.77
C MET A 13 7.78 -9.03 12.23
N PHE A 14 6.55 -9.31 11.81
CA PHE A 14 5.63 -8.29 11.29
C PHE A 14 4.19 -8.60 11.68
N ARG A 15 3.37 -7.55 11.71
CA ARG A 15 1.94 -7.64 12.05
C ARG A 15 1.15 -7.99 10.81
N VAL A 16 0.25 -8.95 10.97
CA VAL A 16 -0.67 -9.42 9.92
C VAL A 16 -2.09 -9.36 10.45
N VAL A 17 -3.03 -9.02 9.58
CA VAL A 17 -4.46 -8.97 9.92
C VAL A 17 -5.08 -10.30 9.54
N ALA A 18 -5.89 -10.90 10.41
CA ALA A 18 -6.55 -12.17 10.12
C ALA A 18 -7.42 -12.15 8.86
N ASP A 19 -7.96 -10.98 8.52
CA ASP A 19 -8.74 -10.79 7.29
C ASP A 19 -7.87 -10.96 6.03
N GLN A 20 -6.67 -10.38 6.04
CA GLN A 20 -5.71 -10.52 4.93
C GLN A 20 -5.21 -11.97 4.78
N LEU A 21 -4.98 -12.66 5.90
CA LEU A 21 -4.64 -14.09 5.89
C LEU A 21 -5.74 -14.95 5.27
N LYS A 22 -7.02 -14.62 5.52
CA LYS A 22 -8.15 -15.37 4.94
C LYS A 22 -8.26 -15.17 3.43
N ILE A 23 -8.06 -13.94 2.95
CA ILE A 23 -8.11 -13.62 1.52
C ILE A 23 -6.98 -14.34 0.76
N SER A 24 -5.80 -14.43 1.36
CA SER A 24 -4.62 -15.04 0.76
C SER A 24 -4.44 -16.53 1.09
N GLU A 25 -5.45 -17.21 1.62
CA GLU A 25 -5.39 -18.64 1.99
C GLU A 25 -4.21 -19.00 2.93
N GLY A 26 -3.77 -18.06 3.76
CA GLY A 26 -2.64 -18.22 4.69
C GLY A 26 -1.28 -17.82 4.15
N TRP A 27 -1.15 -17.55 2.84
CA TRP A 27 0.10 -17.15 2.21
C TRP A 27 0.41 -15.67 2.43
N VAL A 28 1.66 -15.36 2.77
CA VAL A 28 2.14 -13.98 2.90
C VAL A 28 3.51 -13.82 2.29
N ARG A 29 3.80 -12.59 1.81
CA ARG A 29 5.12 -12.20 1.34
C ARG A 29 5.83 -11.35 2.39
N CYS A 30 7.06 -11.70 2.75
CA CYS A 30 7.85 -10.91 3.68
C CYS A 30 8.18 -9.53 3.08
N GLY A 31 7.86 -8.45 3.81
CA GLY A 31 8.22 -7.09 3.39
C GLY A 31 9.72 -6.78 3.42
N HIS A 32 10.53 -7.65 4.05
CA HIS A 32 11.99 -7.45 4.16
C HIS A 32 12.78 -8.21 3.10
N CYS A 33 12.56 -9.52 2.97
CA CYS A 33 13.31 -10.38 2.04
C CYS A 33 12.50 -10.85 0.83
N ALA A 34 11.22 -10.46 0.70
CA ALA A 34 10.32 -10.87 -0.37
C ALA A 34 9.98 -12.38 -0.43
N ASP A 35 10.40 -13.17 0.55
CA ASP A 35 10.11 -14.60 0.64
C ASP A 35 8.61 -14.86 0.88
N VAL A 36 8.06 -15.87 0.20
CA VAL A 36 6.63 -16.23 0.26
C VAL A 36 6.47 -17.50 1.08
N PHE A 37 5.69 -17.45 2.15
CA PHE A 37 5.53 -18.56 3.09
C PHE A 37 4.11 -18.62 3.67
N ASP A 38 3.75 -19.77 4.24
CA ASP A 38 2.50 -19.95 4.99
C ASP A 38 2.65 -19.33 6.39
N ALA A 39 2.00 -18.20 6.61
CA ALA A 39 2.05 -17.51 7.89
C ALA A 39 1.23 -18.19 8.98
N THR A 40 0.25 -19.05 8.64
CA THR A 40 -0.65 -19.71 9.61
C THR A 40 0.12 -20.59 10.59
N LEU A 41 1.25 -21.14 10.15
CA LEU A 41 2.16 -21.97 10.94
C LEU A 41 2.93 -21.18 12.02
N TYR A 42 3.07 -19.86 11.86
CA TYR A 42 3.91 -19.00 12.70
C TYR A 42 3.12 -17.85 13.35
N LEU A 43 1.79 -17.93 13.40
CA LEU A 43 0.95 -16.90 14.02
C LEU A 43 1.10 -16.88 15.54
N GLN A 44 1.31 -15.69 16.06
CA GLN A 44 1.27 -15.38 17.49
C GLN A 44 0.19 -14.32 17.71
N PRO A 45 -0.63 -14.42 18.78
CA PRO A 45 -1.54 -13.36 19.14
C PRO A 45 -0.74 -12.10 19.45
N TRP A 46 -1.06 -10.99 18.79
CA TRP A 46 -0.43 -9.72 19.12
C TRP A 46 -0.99 -9.21 20.45
N THR A 47 -0.16 -9.23 21.49
CA THR A 47 -0.43 -8.53 22.75
C THR A 47 0.17 -7.13 22.64
N ALA A 48 -0.68 -6.11 22.77
CA ALA A 48 -0.19 -4.75 22.93
C ALA A 48 0.51 -4.64 24.30
N PRO A 49 1.76 -4.14 24.37
CA PRO A 49 2.39 -3.80 25.64
C PRO A 49 1.56 -2.68 26.29
N GLY A 50 0.73 -3.03 27.28
CA GLY A 50 -0.24 -2.13 27.92
C GLY A 50 -1.54 -2.80 28.34
N ALA A 51 -1.87 -3.99 27.81
CA ALA A 51 -3.12 -4.70 28.13
C ALA A 51 -3.20 -5.21 29.59
N SER A 52 -2.16 -5.05 30.40
CA SER A 52 -2.16 -5.44 31.83
C SER A 52 -2.03 -4.25 32.80
N ALA A 53 -2.03 -2.99 32.33
CA ALA A 53 -1.81 -1.82 33.19
C ALA A 53 -2.47 -0.51 32.71
N ALA A 54 -3.69 -0.56 32.17
CA ALA A 54 -4.42 0.66 31.78
C ALA A 54 -5.87 0.64 32.25
N ALA A 55 -6.04 0.70 33.57
CA ALA A 55 -7.18 1.35 34.19
C ALA A 55 -6.72 2.70 34.77
N ASP A 56 -6.19 3.59 33.93
CA ASP A 56 -6.22 5.04 34.16
C ASP A 56 -5.72 5.79 32.91
N GLY A 57 -6.54 6.72 32.42
CA GLY A 57 -6.09 8.03 31.92
C GLY A 57 -5.20 8.14 30.67
N GLN A 58 -5.74 8.88 29.69
CA GLN A 58 -5.02 9.79 28.79
C GLN A 58 -4.58 9.26 27.41
N GLN A 59 -5.49 9.35 26.43
CA GLN A 59 -5.12 9.58 25.03
C GLN A 59 -4.85 11.08 24.83
N PRO A 60 -3.70 11.50 24.26
CA PRO A 60 -3.58 12.80 23.64
C PRO A 60 -4.22 12.72 22.25
N GLN A 61 -5.44 13.27 22.14
CA GLN A 61 -5.97 13.72 20.87
C GLN A 61 -5.13 14.92 20.42
N VAL A 62 -4.18 14.65 19.54
CA VAL A 62 -3.60 15.67 18.66
C VAL A 62 -4.23 15.44 17.28
N GLU A 63 -5.22 16.25 16.98
CA GLU A 63 -5.74 16.49 15.63
C GLU A 63 -4.91 17.64 15.06
N PRO A 64 -3.85 17.40 14.27
CA PRO A 64 -3.30 18.45 13.45
C PRO A 64 -4.21 18.55 12.22
N GLU A 65 -5.20 19.42 12.29
CA GLU A 65 -5.88 19.95 11.10
C GLU A 65 -4.79 20.64 10.26
N PRO A 66 -4.39 20.10 9.09
CA PRO A 66 -3.55 20.86 8.20
C PRO A 66 -4.48 21.88 7.54
N GLU A 67 -4.47 23.12 8.02
CA GLU A 67 -4.88 24.28 7.24
C GLU A 67 -3.99 24.37 5.99
N TYR A 68 -4.27 23.55 4.98
CA TYR A 68 -3.75 23.78 3.64
C TYR A 68 -4.60 24.90 3.04
N ARG A 69 -4.20 26.14 3.29
CA ARG A 69 -4.67 27.29 2.53
C ARG A 69 -3.91 27.26 1.20
N PRO A 70 -4.54 26.95 0.05
CA PRO A 70 -3.92 27.16 -1.25
C PRO A 70 -3.92 28.67 -1.52
N ASP A 71 -2.98 29.37 -0.90
CA ASP A 71 -2.61 30.75 -1.19
C ASP A 71 -1.11 30.74 -1.44
N ASP A 72 -0.75 30.07 -2.53
CA ASP A 72 0.50 30.23 -3.26
C ASP A 72 0.12 29.90 -4.72
N GLU A 73 -0.64 30.81 -5.33
CA GLU A 73 -0.71 30.90 -6.78
C GLU A 73 0.59 31.60 -7.19
N PRO A 74 1.57 30.91 -7.79
CA PRO A 74 2.58 31.62 -8.53
C PRO A 74 1.84 32.25 -9.72
N GLU A 75 1.57 33.56 -9.61
CA GLU A 75 1.50 34.47 -10.75
C GLU A 75 2.82 34.36 -11.52
N THR A 76 2.98 33.27 -12.27
CA THR A 76 4.02 33.09 -13.26
C THR A 76 3.32 32.73 -14.56
N ALA A 77 2.98 33.78 -15.29
CA ALA A 77 3.46 33.95 -16.64
C ALA A 77 3.60 32.63 -17.44
N ILE A 78 2.49 32.15 -17.98
CA ILE A 78 2.46 31.40 -19.24
C ILE A 78 1.47 32.09 -20.18
N MET A 79 1.73 33.37 -20.44
CA MET A 79 1.35 33.97 -21.71
C MET A 79 2.37 33.48 -22.74
N GLU A 80 2.21 32.28 -23.32
CA GLU A 80 2.85 31.90 -24.60
C GLU A 80 2.37 30.55 -25.20
N ASP A 81 1.11 30.13 -24.99
CA ASP A 81 0.49 29.04 -25.77
C ASP A 81 -0.66 29.59 -26.63
N SER A 82 -0.33 30.45 -27.59
CA SER A 82 -1.36 31.02 -28.50
C SER A 82 -0.99 30.97 -29.98
N GLU A 83 0.02 30.20 -30.40
CA GLU A 83 0.41 30.17 -31.83
C GLU A 83 0.58 28.77 -32.46
N MET A 84 0.43 27.66 -31.73
CA MET A 84 0.59 26.32 -32.33
C MET A 84 -0.70 25.48 -32.37
N SER A 85 -1.86 26.13 -32.42
CA SER A 85 -3.12 25.50 -32.80
C SER A 85 -3.34 25.70 -34.30
N GLY A 86 -2.84 24.80 -35.14
CA GLY A 86 -3.04 24.97 -36.58
C GLY A 86 -2.76 23.80 -37.52
N GLU A 87 -2.06 22.73 -37.13
CA GLU A 87 -1.73 21.68 -38.11
C GLU A 87 -1.61 20.31 -37.46
N TRP A 88 -2.15 19.29 -38.13
CA TRP A 88 -2.28 17.87 -37.73
C TRP A 88 -3.40 17.62 -36.71
N GLY A 89 -4.65 17.56 -37.13
CA GLY A 89 -5.09 16.57 -38.12
C GLY A 89 -5.61 15.34 -37.37
N GLU A 90 -6.82 15.49 -36.88
CA GLU A 90 -7.86 14.46 -36.82
C GLU A 90 -7.65 13.34 -37.84
N LEU A 91 -7.21 12.15 -37.41
CA LEU A 91 -7.60 10.85 -37.98
C LEU A 91 -6.88 9.66 -37.31
N GLU A 92 -7.68 8.92 -36.54
CA GLU A 92 -7.78 7.46 -36.53
C GLU A 92 -6.52 6.61 -36.31
N GLY A 93 -6.50 5.94 -35.15
CA GLY A 93 -5.81 4.67 -35.07
C GLY A 93 -5.45 4.22 -33.66
N SER A 94 -6.21 3.24 -33.17
CA SER A 94 -5.58 2.11 -32.48
C SER A 94 -4.97 2.39 -31.10
N ARG A 95 -5.79 2.40 -30.03
CA ARG A 95 -5.40 1.78 -28.73
C ARG A 95 -6.50 1.79 -27.66
N ARG A 96 -7.59 1.07 -27.89
CA ARG A 96 -8.37 0.51 -26.77
C ARG A 96 -8.96 -0.83 -27.17
N VAL A 97 -8.22 -1.89 -26.88
CA VAL A 97 -8.62 -3.24 -26.44
C VAL A 97 -7.57 -4.23 -26.93
N GLN A 98 -7.18 -5.17 -26.06
CA GLN A 98 -6.16 -6.22 -26.23
C GLN A 98 -4.74 -5.77 -25.90
N GLU A 99 -4.35 -5.96 -24.64
CA GLU A 99 -3.16 -6.74 -24.28
C GLU A 99 -3.21 -6.94 -22.76
N GLU A 100 -4.00 -7.93 -22.36
CA GLU A 100 -3.66 -8.76 -21.22
C GLU A 100 -2.35 -9.50 -21.59
N PRO A 101 -1.33 -9.49 -20.72
CA PRO A 101 -0.53 -10.69 -20.60
C PRO A 101 -0.74 -11.30 -19.22
N GLU A 102 -1.42 -12.43 -19.26
CA GLU A 102 -1.39 -13.51 -18.30
C GLU A 102 0.09 -13.81 -17.95
N ALA A 103 0.54 -13.36 -16.78
CA ALA A 103 1.87 -13.68 -16.28
C ALA A 103 1.81 -13.95 -14.78
N TRP A 104 1.17 -15.07 -14.42
CA TRP A 104 1.43 -15.71 -13.12
C TRP A 104 2.82 -16.34 -13.16
N PRO A 105 3.81 -15.89 -12.37
CA PRO A 105 5.03 -16.65 -12.20
C PRO A 105 4.70 -17.94 -11.44
N SER A 106 5.10 -19.06 -12.04
CA SER A 106 4.95 -20.42 -11.53
C SER A 106 5.61 -20.63 -10.17
N ALA A 107 4.92 -21.39 -9.30
CA ALA A 107 5.47 -21.93 -8.06
C ALA A 107 6.59 -22.96 -8.36
N PRO A 108 7.71 -22.97 -7.60
CA PRO A 108 8.67 -24.06 -7.67
C PRO A 108 8.27 -25.24 -6.77
N ALA A 109 8.56 -26.45 -7.27
CA ALA A 109 8.38 -27.75 -6.63
C ALA A 109 9.52 -28.12 -5.68
#